data_AF-A0A2M7UTZ0-F1
#
_entry.id   AF-A0A2M7UTZ0-F1
#
_cell.length_a   1.000
_cell.length_b   1.000
_cell.length_c   1.000
_cell.angle_alpha   90.00
_cell.angle_beta   90.00
_cell.angle_gamma   90.00
#
_symmetry.space_group_name_H-M   'P 1'
#
loop_
_entity.id
_entity.type
_entity.pdbx_description
1 polymer ?
#
loop_
_entity_poly.entity_id
_entity_poly.type
_entity_poly.pdbx_seq_one_letter_code
_entity_poly.pdbx_strand_id
1 'polypeptide(L)' 'MSTKQKNYDLRELLKPYANKWVALSGDHKEVIAEGNKLKDVASKARTKDVVFLKVFPSESFYMPGIYEI' A
#
# COMPACT_ATOMS: atom_id res chain seq x y z
N MET A 1 15.15 23.46 -12.41
CA MET A 1 15.92 22.21 -12.20
C MET A 1 14.91 21.06 -12.10
N SER A 2 14.72 20.28 -13.17
CA SER A 2 13.81 19.13 -13.12
C SER A 2 14.49 18.01 -12.34
N THR A 3 14.09 17.83 -11.07
CA THR A 3 14.40 16.62 -10.32
C THR A 3 13.80 15.45 -11.10
N LYS A 4 14.65 14.61 -11.72
CA LYS A 4 14.23 13.33 -12.29
C LYS A 4 13.47 12.57 -11.19
N GLN A 5 12.15 12.50 -11.31
CA GLN A 5 11.33 11.65 -10.45
C GLN A 5 11.79 10.22 -10.71
N LYS A 6 12.58 9.67 -9.79
CA LYS A 6 12.97 8.26 -9.83
C LYS A 6 11.67 7.49 -9.66
N ASN A 7 11.22 6.83 -10.73
CA ASN A 7 10.02 6.02 -10.71
C ASN A 7 10.30 4.83 -9.79
N TYR A 8 9.70 4.81 -8.60
CA TYR A 8 9.79 3.66 -7.69
C TYR A 8 8.76 2.64 -8.15
N ASP A 9 9.23 1.44 -8.49
CA ASP A 9 8.34 0.35 -8.83
C ASP A 9 7.66 -0.16 -7.55
N LEU A 10 6.40 0.24 -7.35
CA LEU A 10 5.60 -0.19 -6.21
C LEU A 10 5.43 -1.70 -6.17
N ARG A 11 5.54 -2.41 -7.30
CA ARG A 11 5.44 -3.88 -7.32
C ARG A 11 6.59 -4.51 -6.54
N GLU A 12 7.81 -4.01 -6.74
CA GLU A 12 8.99 -4.50 -6.03
C GLU A 12 8.98 -4.08 -4.56
N LEU A 13 8.59 -2.83 -4.28
CA LEU A 13 8.49 -2.31 -2.90
C LEU A 13 7.46 -3.10 -2.08
N LEU A 14 6.32 -3.45 -2.67
CA LEU A 14 5.19 -4.05 -1.96
C LEU A 14 5.21 -5.58 -1.93
N LYS A 15 6.05 -6.21 -2.76
CA LYS A 15 6.21 -7.67 -2.82
C LYS A 15 6.33 -8.38 -1.46
N PRO A 16 7.14 -7.91 -0.48
CA PRO A 16 7.26 -8.59 0.81
C PRO A 16 6.04 -8.39 1.74
N TYR A 17 5.09 -7.53 1.36
CA TYR A 17 3.91 -7.18 2.15
C TYR A 17 2.62 -7.85 1.66
N ALA A 18 2.72 -8.90 0.83
CA ALA A 18 1.57 -9.63 0.32
C ALA A 18 0.58 -10.03 1.44
N ASN A 19 -0.73 -9.87 1.17
CA ASN A 19 -1.84 -10.09 2.09
C ASN A 19 -1.92 -9.15 3.31
N LYS A 20 -1.08 -8.13 3.40
CA LYS A 20 -1.08 -7.19 4.52
C LYS A 20 -1.67 -5.84 4.15
N TRP A 21 -2.07 -5.10 5.18
CA TRP A 21 -2.27 -3.66 5.10
C TRP A 21 -0.93 -2.97 5.28
N VAL A 22 -0.69 -1.91 4.52
CA VAL A 22 0.50 -1.06 4.61
C VAL A 22 0.11 0.41 4.69
N ALA A 23 0.94 1.19 5.34
CA ALA A 23 0.98 2.65 5.21
C ALA A 23 2.21 3.02 4.40
N LEU A 24 2.01 3.58 3.22
CA LEU A 24 3.05 4.18 2.38
C LEU A 24 3.27 5.62 2.80
N SER A 25 4.52 6.09 2.71
CA SER A 25 4.83 7.52 2.81
C SER A 25 4.09 8.32 1.74
N GLY A 26 3.82 9.61 1.98
CA GLY A 26 3.16 10.48 1.00
C GLY A 26 3.91 10.65 -0.32
N ASP A 27 5.21 10.35 -0.34
CA ASP A 27 6.03 10.32 -1.57
C ASP A 27 6.11 8.92 -2.22
N HIS A 28 5.44 7.92 -1.64
CA HIS A 28 5.31 6.54 -2.09
C HIS A 28 6.63 5.74 -2.22
N LYS A 29 7.70 6.18 -1.54
CA LYS A 29 9.02 5.55 -1.66
C LYS A 29 9.29 4.47 -0.62
N GLU A 30 8.52 4.45 0.47
CA GLU A 30 8.73 3.52 1.57
C GLU A 30 7.43 3.11 2.27
N VAL A 31 7.45 1.92 2.88
CA VAL A 31 6.40 1.44 3.76
C VAL A 31 6.78 1.79 5.20
N ILE A 32 6.02 2.69 5.83
CA ILE A 32 6.30 3.17 7.18
C ILE A 32 5.64 2.31 8.27
N ALA A 33 4.61 1.53 7.91
CA ALA A 33 3.94 0.60 8.82
C ALA A 33 3.22 -0.53 8.06
N GLU A 34 3.11 -1.70 8.70
CA GLU A 34 2.36 -2.85 8.17
C GLU A 34 1.56 -3.59 9.27
N GLY A 35 0.57 -4.39 8.83
CA GLY A 35 -0.25 -5.20 9.72
C GLY A 35 -1.36 -5.96 9.02
N ASN A 36 -2.04 -6.84 9.76
CA ASN A 36 -3.10 -7.69 9.21
C ASN A 36 -4.45 -6.95 9.08
N LYS A 37 -4.68 -5.92 9.89
CA LYS A 37 -5.91 -5.11 9.89
C LYS A 37 -5.56 -3.64 9.70
N LEU A 38 -6.39 -2.91 8.96
CA LEU A 38 -6.19 -1.47 8.71
C LEU A 38 -6.03 -0.68 10.01
N LYS A 39 -6.84 -0.96 11.03
CA LYS A 39 -6.77 -0.30 12.34
C LYS A 39 -5.41 -0.42 13.01
N ASP A 40 -4.74 -1.57 12.86
CA ASP A 40 -3.45 -1.82 13.51
C ASP A 40 -2.35 -1.01 12.81
N VAL A 41 -2.47 -0.82 11.50
CA VAL A 41 -1.55 -0.01 10.69
C VAL A 41 -1.79 1.47 10.93
N ALA A 42 -3.05 1.90 11.00
CA ALA A 42 -3.42 3.28 11.29
C ALA A 42 -2.90 3.73 12.67
N SER A 43 -2.98 2.87 13.69
CA SER A 43 -2.41 3.16 15.01
C SER A 43 -0.88 3.24 15.05
N LYS A 44 -0.20 2.62 14.07
CA LYS A 44 1.27 2.66 13.94
C LYS A 44 1.76 3.84 13.10
N ALA A 45 0.93 4.35 12.19
CA ALA A 45 1.24 5.50 11.36
C ALA A 45 1.28 6.76 12.24
N ARG A 46 2.48 7.25 12.54
CA ARG A 46 2.71 8.45 13.38
C ARG A 46 2.57 9.76 12.61
N THR A 47 2.55 9.69 11.28
CA THR A 47 2.46 10.84 10.37
C THR A 47 1.07 10.92 9.73
N LYS A 48 0.62 12.14 9.43
CA LYS A 48 -0.67 12.37 8.77
C LYS A 48 -0.61 12.18 7.25
N ASP A 49 0.58 12.24 6.67
CA ASP A 49 0.80 12.17 5.23
C ASP A 49 1.18 10.75 4.80
N VAL A 50 0.16 9.89 4.71
CA VAL A 50 0.30 8.46 4.44
C VAL A 50 -0.83 7.95 3.56
N VAL A 51 -0.53 6.96 2.73
CA VAL A 51 -1.53 6.25 1.92
C VAL A 51 -1.69 4.84 2.48
N PHE A 52 -2.91 4.48 2.88
CA PHE A 52 -3.22 3.12 3.31
C PHE A 52 -3.63 2.25 2.12
N LEU A 53 -3.01 1.08 1.99
CA LEU A 53 -3.23 0.14 0.90
C LEU A 53 -3.32 -1.29 1.46
N LYS A 54 -4.24 -2.09 0.92
CA LYS A 54 -4.22 -3.55 1.06
C LYS A 54 -3.40 -4.13 -0.09
N VAL A 55 -2.29 -4.79 0.22
CA VAL A 55 -1.48 -5.47 -0.78
C VAL A 55 -2.06 -6.85 -1.04
N PHE A 56 -2.54 -7.06 -2.26
CA PHE A 56 -2.99 -8.37 -2.70
C PHE A 56 -1.80 -9.22 -3.15
N PRO A 57 -1.86 -10.55 -2.93
CA PRO A 57 -0.92 -11.48 -3.54
C PRO A 57 -0.86 -11.30 -5.05
N SER A 58 0.30 -11.52 -5.65
CA SER A 58 0.48 -11.42 -7.10
C SER A 58 -0.41 -12.36 -7.91
N GLU A 59 -0.87 -13.45 -7.30
CA GLU A 59 -1.75 -14.45 -7.92
C GLU A 59 -3.24 -14.13 -7.71
N SER A 60 -3.57 -13.06 -6.98
CA SER A 60 -4.96 -12.69 -6.72
C SER A 60 -5.55 -11.95 -7.91
N PHE A 61 -6.70 -12.44 -8.38
CA PHE A 61 -7.55 -11.74 -9.33
C PHE A 61 -8.57 -10.89 -8.58
N TYR A 62 -8.63 -9.59 -8.87
CA TYR A 62 -9.74 -8.76 -8.45
C TYR A 62 -10.86 -8.87 -9.48
N MET A 63 -12.01 -9.38 -9.07
CA MET A 63 -13.22 -9.41 -9.89
C MET A 63 -14.28 -8.56 -9.18
N PRO A 64 -14.70 -7.41 -9.74
CA PRO A 64 -15.79 -6.66 -9.16
C PRO A 64 -17.06 -7.51 -9.23
N GLY A 65 -17.66 -7.79 -8.07
CA GLY A 65 -18.93 -8.50 -8.02
C GLY A 65 -20.03 -7.63 -8.60
N ILE A 66 -20.75 -8.14 -9.59
CA ILE A 66 -22.01 -7.51 -10.04
C ILE A 66 -23.05 -7.88 -8.99
N TYR A 67 -23.43 -6.92 -8.15
CA TYR A 67 -24.63 -7.05 -7.34
C TYR A 67 -25.81 -6.63 -8.22
N GLU A 68 -26.63 -7.59 -8.63
CA GLU A 68 -27.95 -7.30 -9.21
C GLU A 68 -28.82 -6.74 -8.07
N ILE A 69 -29.41 -5.56 -8.31
CA ILE A 69 -30.26 -4.81 -7.36
C ILE A 69 -31.72 -5.02 -7.73
#